data_AF-A0A536T5Z6-F1
#
_entry.id   AF-A0A536T5Z6-F1
#
_cell.length_a   1.000
_cell.length_b   1.000
_cell.length_c   1.000
_cell.angle_alpha   90.00
_cell.angle_beta   90.00
_cell.angle_gamma   90.00
#
_symmetry.space_group_name_H-M   'P 1'
#
loop_
_entity.id
_entity.type
_entity.pdbx_description
1 polymer ?
#
loop_
_entity_poly.entity_id
_entity_poly.type
_entity_poly.pdbx_seq_one_letter_code
_entity_poly.pdbx_strand_id
1 'polypeptide(L)'
;MKLTVQQPSAREVKVKLLLAGGQSATLVVPPEHPVLAQLLATVASVDGSPSAPHPSVFQIPMEGGRASLAFAAHQLVGVITDPAVLIHSDAPSDADVAAPVPSAAVAAAAAASAAQGHGNLVRHPVVQIDSFLTGSEVAWLMGLTLDAESRFVPARVSDNKEDYRHSLMLTAPDALKQLFVSKINGAMPEVMPQLRLGRFAVGAIDCQVTASVDGSYFKAHTDAGANETYKRQFTYVYYFNREPKGFTGGELRIYDDAIRNGKLVATDSYQTIEPRHNSIVFFQAA
;
A
#
# COMPACT_ATOMS: atom_id res chain seq x y z
N MET A 1 18.42 -22.59 -30.94
CA MET A 1 18.28 -22.68 -29.47
C MET A 1 17.76 -24.07 -29.13
N LYS A 2 18.53 -24.88 -28.40
CA LYS A 2 18.11 -26.22 -27.97
C LYS A 2 17.75 -26.17 -26.48
N LEU A 3 16.54 -26.63 -26.14
CA LEU A 3 16.04 -26.69 -24.77
C LEU A 3 16.19 -28.11 -24.23
N THR A 4 16.69 -28.24 -23.01
CA THR A 4 16.75 -29.53 -22.30
C THR A 4 15.99 -29.41 -20.98
N VAL A 5 14.93 -30.20 -20.84
CA VAL A 5 14.22 -30.36 -19.57
C VAL A 5 14.98 -31.36 -18.70
N GLN A 6 15.41 -30.94 -17.51
CA GLN A 6 16.23 -31.77 -16.60
C GLN A 6 15.47 -32.99 -16.05
N GLN A 7 14.13 -33.02 -16.16
CA GLN A 7 13.29 -34.18 -15.88
C GLN A 7 12.54 -34.62 -17.15
N PRO A 8 13.07 -35.58 -17.92
CA PRO A 8 12.51 -35.98 -19.22
C PRO A 8 11.09 -36.59 -19.16
N SER A 9 10.66 -37.06 -17.98
CA SER A 9 9.34 -37.63 -17.75
C SER A 9 8.26 -36.61 -17.36
N ALA A 10 8.61 -35.33 -17.22
CA ALA A 10 7.67 -34.30 -16.82
C ALA A 10 6.64 -34.03 -17.92
N ARG A 11 5.36 -34.03 -17.55
CA ARG A 11 4.24 -33.74 -18.46
C ARG A 11 3.89 -32.26 -18.52
N GLU A 12 4.32 -31.50 -17.52
CA GLU A 12 4.04 -30.09 -17.34
C GLU A 12 5.29 -29.38 -16.81
N VAL A 13 5.45 -28.12 -17.20
CA VAL A 13 6.46 -27.21 -16.71
C VAL A 13 5.73 -26.00 -16.12
N LYS A 14 5.95 -25.77 -14.83
CA LYS A 14 5.54 -24.55 -14.15
C LYS A 14 6.54 -23.46 -14.48
N VAL A 15 6.05 -22.36 -15.02
CA VAL A 15 6.84 -21.23 -15.49
C VAL A 15 6.41 -20.00 -14.70
N LYS A 16 7.34 -19.37 -13.99
CA LYS A 16 7.13 -18.09 -13.31
C LYS A 16 7.82 -16.98 -14.10
N LEU A 17 7.03 -16.05 -14.62
CA LEU A 17 7.48 -14.86 -15.31
C LEU A 17 7.86 -13.79 -14.30
N LEU A 18 9.01 -13.15 -14.52
CA LEU A 18 9.44 -11.98 -13.77
C LEU A 18 9.31 -10.77 -14.69
N LEU A 19 8.48 -9.80 -14.29
CA LEU A 19 8.21 -8.60 -15.07
C LEU A 19 8.87 -7.37 -14.44
N ALA A 20 9.27 -6.43 -15.29
CA ALA A 20 9.75 -5.11 -14.90
C ALA A 20 8.72 -4.44 -13.97
N GLY A 21 9.20 -3.82 -12.90
CA GLY A 21 8.33 -3.31 -11.83
C GLY A 21 8.01 -4.32 -10.72
N GLY A 22 8.60 -5.53 -10.77
CA GLY A 22 8.54 -6.51 -9.67
C GLY A 22 7.26 -7.35 -9.65
N GLN A 23 6.46 -7.28 -10.70
CA GLN A 23 5.30 -8.16 -10.88
C GLN A 23 5.77 -9.56 -11.30
N SER A 24 4.96 -10.57 -11.00
CA SER A 24 5.20 -11.93 -11.50
C SER A 24 3.88 -12.62 -11.80
N ALA A 25 3.92 -13.51 -12.80
CA ALA A 25 2.79 -14.34 -13.18
C ALA A 25 3.28 -15.79 -13.29
N THR A 26 2.41 -16.74 -12.97
CA THR A 26 2.73 -18.18 -13.09
C THR A 26 1.81 -18.82 -14.12
N LEU A 27 2.40 -19.61 -15.00
CA LEU A 27 1.72 -20.41 -16.00
C LEU A 27 2.20 -21.86 -15.93
N VAL A 28 1.34 -22.79 -16.30
CA VAL A 28 1.67 -24.21 -16.42
C VAL A 28 1.47 -24.58 -17.88
N VAL A 29 2.53 -25.05 -18.51
CA VAL A 29 2.53 -25.40 -19.93
C VAL A 29 3.17 -26.77 -20.15
N PRO A 30 2.73 -27.53 -21.17
CA PRO A 30 3.48 -28.71 -21.61
C PRO A 30 4.92 -28.34 -22.01
N PRO A 31 5.90 -29.25 -21.84
CA PRO A 31 7.30 -29.01 -22.22
C PRO A 31 7.50 -28.54 -23.66
N GLU A 32 6.67 -29.05 -24.57
CA GLU A 32 6.74 -28.75 -26.02
C GLU A 32 5.94 -27.49 -26.41
N HIS A 33 5.35 -26.78 -25.44
CA HIS A 33 4.47 -25.66 -25.73
C HIS A 33 5.26 -24.45 -26.27
N PRO A 34 4.91 -23.86 -27.43
CA PRO A 34 5.69 -22.81 -28.09
C PRO A 34 6.00 -21.59 -27.22
N VAL A 35 5.06 -21.21 -26.33
CA VAL A 35 5.24 -20.10 -25.37
C VAL A 35 6.50 -20.28 -24.52
N LEU A 36 6.84 -21.50 -24.09
CA LEU A 36 8.02 -21.74 -23.27
C LEU A 36 9.31 -21.34 -24.00
N ALA A 37 9.44 -21.77 -25.26
CA ALA A 37 10.58 -21.42 -26.10
C ALA A 37 10.64 -19.92 -26.39
N GLN A 38 9.50 -19.26 -26.65
CA GLN A 38 9.44 -17.83 -26.92
C GLN A 38 9.84 -16.98 -25.70
N LEU A 39 9.37 -17.35 -24.51
CA LEU A 39 9.70 -16.66 -23.26
C LEU A 39 11.20 -16.77 -22.94
N LEU A 40 11.75 -17.98 -23.02
CA LEU A 40 13.18 -18.22 -22.75
C LEU A 40 14.08 -17.51 -23.77
N ALA A 41 13.68 -17.49 -25.04
CA ALA A 41 14.44 -16.81 -26.07
C ALA A 41 14.40 -15.27 -25.94
N THR A 42 13.27 -14.71 -25.48
CA THR A 42 13.15 -13.28 -25.17
C THR A 42 14.10 -12.85 -24.06
N VAL A 43 14.32 -13.70 -23.05
CA VAL A 43 15.29 -13.42 -21.97
C VAL A 43 16.73 -13.62 -22.44
N ALA A 44 16.96 -14.54 -23.39
CA ALA A 44 18.30 -14.83 -23.92
C ALA A 44 18.81 -13.78 -24.92
N SER A 45 17.92 -13.01 -25.56
CA SER A 45 18.30 -11.94 -26.51
C SER A 45 18.73 -10.67 -25.77
N VAL A 46 19.96 -10.65 -25.24
CA VAL A 46 20.50 -9.47 -24.53
C VAL A 46 21.21 -8.49 -25.47
N ASP A 47 21.72 -8.92 -26.63
CA ASP A 47 22.56 -8.06 -27.48
C ASP A 47 22.21 -8.18 -28.95
N GLY A 48 21.43 -7.21 -29.48
CA GLY A 48 21.46 -6.64 -30.84
C GLY A 48 21.65 -7.52 -32.10
N SER A 49 21.68 -8.83 -31.98
CA SER A 49 21.95 -9.80 -33.03
C SER A 49 20.61 -10.35 -33.53
N PRO A 50 20.43 -10.60 -34.84
CA PRO A 50 19.15 -11.02 -35.39
C PRO A 50 18.91 -12.50 -35.06
N SER A 51 18.50 -12.80 -33.82
CA SER A 51 18.13 -14.15 -33.39
C SER A 51 16.65 -14.21 -33.07
N ALA A 52 15.91 -14.91 -33.93
CA ALA A 52 14.51 -15.32 -33.88
C ALA A 52 13.44 -14.20 -33.74
N PRO A 53 12.33 -14.26 -34.51
CA PRO A 53 11.21 -13.34 -34.33
C PRO A 53 10.54 -13.60 -32.97
N HIS A 54 10.72 -12.69 -32.02
CA HIS A 54 9.98 -12.65 -30.77
C HIS A 54 8.81 -11.67 -30.89
N PRO A 55 7.65 -11.98 -30.30
CA PRO A 55 6.52 -11.06 -30.34
C PRO A 55 6.86 -9.79 -29.55
N SER A 56 6.48 -8.61 -30.05
CA SER A 56 6.63 -7.35 -29.29
C SER A 56 5.74 -7.30 -28.05
N VAL A 57 4.64 -8.07 -28.08
CA VAL A 57 3.67 -8.24 -26.99
C VAL A 57 3.32 -9.71 -26.86
N PHE A 58 3.45 -10.26 -25.66
CA PHE A 58 2.92 -11.56 -25.31
C PHE A 58 1.42 -11.44 -25.03
N GLN A 59 0.62 -12.35 -25.58
CA GLN A 59 -0.77 -12.56 -25.22
C GLN A 59 -0.99 -14.06 -25.06
N ILE A 60 -1.02 -14.52 -23.81
CA ILE A 60 -1.07 -15.93 -23.47
C ILE A 60 -2.50 -16.24 -23.00
N PRO A 61 -3.30 -17.03 -23.75
CA PRO A 61 -4.60 -17.48 -23.29
C PRO A 61 -4.46 -18.36 -22.06
N MET A 62 -5.25 -18.08 -21.02
CA MET A 62 -5.29 -18.77 -19.75
C MET A 62 -6.67 -19.39 -19.53
N GLU A 63 -6.79 -20.35 -18.61
CA GLU A 63 -8.07 -20.95 -18.21
C GLU A 63 -8.90 -21.51 -19.39
N GLY A 64 -8.24 -22.16 -20.35
CA GLY A 64 -8.92 -22.68 -21.54
C GLY A 64 -9.48 -21.58 -22.46
N GLY A 65 -8.93 -20.37 -22.42
CA GLY A 65 -9.31 -19.23 -23.26
C GLY A 65 -10.29 -18.24 -22.60
N ARG A 66 -10.65 -18.42 -21.33
CA ARG A 66 -11.53 -17.48 -20.60
C ARG A 66 -10.83 -16.22 -20.11
N ALA A 67 -9.51 -16.28 -19.96
CA ALA A 67 -8.67 -15.17 -19.55
C ALA A 67 -7.44 -15.06 -20.46
N SER A 68 -6.76 -13.91 -20.43
CA SER A 68 -5.48 -13.75 -21.13
C SER A 68 -4.48 -12.99 -20.27
N LEU A 69 -3.22 -13.39 -20.34
CA LEU A 69 -2.09 -12.67 -19.76
C LEU A 69 -1.38 -11.92 -20.87
N ALA A 70 -1.39 -10.58 -20.81
CA ALA A 70 -0.76 -9.73 -21.81
C ALA A 70 0.33 -8.84 -21.20
N PHE A 71 1.51 -8.78 -21.83
CA PHE A 71 2.60 -7.89 -21.43
C PHE A 71 3.55 -7.63 -22.60
N ALA A 72 4.21 -6.47 -22.60
CA ALA A 72 5.22 -6.14 -23.61
C ALA A 72 6.49 -6.98 -23.38
N ALA A 73 7.10 -7.51 -24.44
CA ALA A 73 8.25 -8.40 -24.32
C ALA A 73 9.44 -7.77 -23.58
N HIS A 74 9.67 -6.46 -23.76
CA HIS A 74 10.72 -5.72 -23.04
C HIS A 74 10.49 -5.63 -21.52
N GLN A 75 9.29 -5.96 -21.03
CA GLN A 75 9.02 -6.04 -19.60
C GLN A 75 9.38 -7.40 -19.02
N LEU A 76 9.66 -8.43 -19.83
CA LEU A 76 10.10 -9.72 -19.31
C LEU A 76 11.57 -9.65 -18.92
N VAL A 77 11.83 -9.64 -17.61
CA VAL A 77 13.20 -9.53 -17.07
C VAL A 77 13.80 -10.88 -16.69
N GLY A 78 12.99 -11.93 -16.60
CA GLY A 78 13.47 -13.27 -16.29
C GLY A 78 12.37 -14.33 -16.28
N VAL A 79 12.78 -15.59 -16.36
CA VAL A 79 11.89 -16.76 -16.36
C VAL A 79 12.46 -17.81 -15.40
N ILE A 80 11.60 -18.36 -14.54
CA ILE A 80 11.92 -19.49 -13.66
C ILE A 80 11.07 -20.68 -14.08
N THR A 81 11.67 -21.87 -14.24
CA THR A 81 10.98 -23.10 -14.67
C THR A 81 11.12 -24.22 -13.63
N ASP A 82 10.05 -24.98 -13.42
CA ASP A 82 10.03 -26.20 -12.61
C ASP A 82 9.26 -27.30 -13.38
N PRO A 83 9.91 -28.39 -13.82
CA PRO A 83 11.34 -28.71 -13.64
C PRO A 83 12.26 -27.76 -14.43
N ALA A 84 13.55 -27.76 -14.09
CA ALA A 84 14.54 -26.89 -14.71
C ALA A 84 14.65 -27.14 -16.23
N VAL A 85 14.53 -26.07 -17.02
CA VAL A 85 14.72 -26.08 -18.48
C VAL A 85 15.98 -25.27 -18.79
N LEU A 86 16.99 -25.91 -19.36
CA LEU A 86 18.25 -25.26 -19.71
C LEU A 86 18.29 -24.90 -21.19
N ILE A 87 18.88 -23.74 -21.47
CA ILE A 87 19.15 -23.25 -22.82
C ILE A 87 20.59 -23.62 -23.17
N HIS A 88 20.79 -24.34 -24.27
CA HIS A 88 22.12 -24.59 -24.83
C HIS A 88 22.37 -23.63 -26.00
N SER A 89 23.41 -22.80 -25.89
CA SER A 89 24.02 -22.00 -26.95
C SER A 89 25.19 -22.78 -27.56
N ASP A 90 25.37 -22.73 -28.88
CA ASP A 90 26.45 -23.45 -29.60
C ASP A 90 27.85 -22.81 -29.43
N ALA A 91 28.12 -22.12 -28.31
CA ALA A 91 29.42 -21.53 -27.97
C ALA A 91 30.15 -22.36 -26.89
N PRO A 92 31.50 -22.38 -26.86
CA PRO A 92 32.25 -23.18 -25.89
C PRO A 92 31.94 -22.72 -24.46
N SER A 93 31.79 -23.71 -23.58
CA SER A 93 31.15 -23.65 -22.27
C SER A 93 31.76 -22.68 -21.26
N ASP A 94 30.95 -21.78 -20.71
CA ASP A 94 31.04 -21.45 -19.28
C ASP A 94 30.47 -22.64 -18.50
N ALA A 95 31.35 -23.60 -18.19
CA ALA A 95 31.00 -24.83 -17.48
C ALA A 95 30.58 -24.61 -16.01
N ASP A 96 30.60 -23.36 -15.51
CA ASP A 96 30.39 -23.05 -14.09
C ASP A 96 28.95 -22.65 -13.69
N VAL A 97 28.00 -22.51 -14.62
CA VAL A 97 26.61 -22.10 -14.30
C VAL A 97 25.59 -23.25 -14.35
N ALA A 98 25.98 -24.41 -14.89
CA ALA A 98 25.09 -25.57 -15.05
C ALA A 98 25.09 -26.55 -13.84
N ALA A 99 25.84 -26.26 -12.78
CA ALA A 99 25.86 -27.10 -11.59
C ALA A 99 24.51 -26.99 -10.84
N PRO A 100 23.86 -28.12 -10.48
CA PRO A 100 22.61 -28.09 -9.73
C PRO A 100 22.85 -27.44 -8.36
N VAL A 101 22.20 -26.31 -8.11
CA VAL A 101 22.17 -25.70 -6.77
C VAL A 101 21.46 -26.69 -5.84
N PRO A 102 22.04 -27.05 -4.67
CA PRO A 102 21.44 -28.03 -3.78
C PRO A 102 20.00 -27.65 -3.42
N SER A 103 19.07 -28.60 -3.52
CA SER A 103 17.64 -28.39 -3.25
C SER A 103 17.37 -27.73 -1.89
N ALA A 104 18.20 -27.97 -0.87
CA ALA A 104 18.10 -27.31 0.42
C ALA A 104 18.45 -25.80 0.38
N ALA A 105 19.41 -25.38 -0.45
CA ALA A 105 19.76 -23.96 -0.63
C ALA A 105 18.72 -23.23 -1.49
N VAL A 106 18.15 -23.91 -2.49
CA VAL A 106 17.02 -23.38 -3.30
C VAL A 106 15.74 -23.34 -2.46
N ALA A 107 15.47 -24.34 -1.62
CA ALA A 107 14.33 -24.35 -0.70
C ALA A 107 14.50 -23.31 0.41
N ALA A 108 15.72 -23.07 0.91
CA ALA A 108 15.99 -21.98 1.85
C ALA A 108 15.86 -20.61 1.19
N ALA A 109 16.31 -20.44 -0.07
CA ALA A 109 16.14 -19.22 -0.84
C ALA A 109 14.69 -19.00 -1.30
N ALA A 110 13.96 -20.06 -1.63
CA ALA A 110 12.53 -20.04 -1.99
C ALA A 110 11.65 -19.88 -0.75
N ALA A 111 12.04 -20.40 0.41
CA ALA A 111 11.40 -20.12 1.70
C ALA A 111 11.72 -18.69 2.16
N ALA A 112 12.93 -18.17 1.90
CA ALA A 112 13.26 -16.77 2.13
C ALA A 112 12.54 -15.83 1.14
N SER A 113 12.34 -16.25 -0.11
CA SER A 113 11.62 -15.50 -1.14
C SER A 113 10.08 -15.62 -1.00
N ALA A 114 9.58 -16.76 -0.51
CA ALA A 114 8.18 -16.95 -0.12
C ALA A 114 7.87 -16.26 1.22
N ALA A 115 8.84 -16.19 2.14
CA ALA A 115 8.77 -15.33 3.32
C ALA A 115 8.80 -13.84 2.94
N GLN A 116 9.52 -13.46 1.88
CA GLN A 116 9.42 -12.12 1.26
C GLN A 116 8.10 -11.90 0.49
N GLY A 117 7.35 -12.97 0.20
CA GLY A 117 5.99 -12.91 -0.34
C GLY A 117 4.93 -12.52 0.70
N HIS A 118 5.25 -12.64 1.99
CA HIS A 118 4.57 -11.93 3.06
C HIS A 118 5.32 -10.62 3.27
N GLY A 119 5.05 -9.61 2.44
CA GLY A 119 5.66 -8.29 2.60
C GLY A 119 5.58 -7.88 4.07
N ASN A 120 6.73 -7.56 4.66
CA ASN A 120 6.82 -7.28 6.09
C ASN A 120 5.84 -6.15 6.38
N LEU A 121 4.74 -6.47 7.06
CA LEU A 121 3.65 -5.53 7.27
C LEU A 121 4.16 -4.41 8.17
N VAL A 122 4.09 -3.18 7.68
CA VAL A 122 4.42 -1.97 8.43
C VAL A 122 3.13 -1.45 9.01
N ARG A 123 2.90 -1.79 10.28
CA ARG A 123 1.85 -1.16 11.07
C ARG A 123 2.30 0.25 11.47
N HIS A 124 1.51 1.24 11.10
CA HIS A 124 1.75 2.62 11.49
C HIS A 124 1.32 2.86 12.94
N PRO A 125 2.15 3.53 13.77
CA PRO A 125 1.81 3.79 15.16
C PRO A 125 0.63 4.78 15.24
N VAL A 126 -0.28 4.49 16.16
CA VAL A 126 -1.43 5.33 16.49
C VAL A 126 -1.43 5.55 17.99
N VAL A 127 -1.69 6.78 18.42
CA VAL A 127 -1.85 7.11 19.84
C VAL A 127 -3.25 7.66 20.05
N GLN A 128 -4.07 7.00 20.87
CA GLN A 128 -5.38 7.52 21.28
C GLN A 128 -5.36 7.84 22.77
N ILE A 129 -5.69 9.08 23.12
CA ILE A 129 -5.76 9.57 24.50
C ILE A 129 -7.21 9.86 24.83
N ASP A 130 -7.73 9.22 25.87
CA ASP A 130 -9.06 9.45 26.40
C ASP A 130 -9.09 10.61 27.40
N SER A 131 -10.28 11.17 27.62
CA SER A 131 -10.49 12.29 28.53
C SER A 131 -9.56 13.48 28.25
N PHE A 132 -9.33 13.78 26.96
CA PHE A 132 -8.34 14.75 26.53
C PHE A 132 -8.71 16.19 26.92
N LEU A 133 -10.00 16.51 26.87
CA LEU A 133 -10.56 17.76 27.38
C LEU A 133 -11.21 17.54 28.75
N THR A 134 -11.22 18.58 29.57
CA THR A 134 -12.00 18.58 30.82
C THR A 134 -13.49 18.59 30.52
N GLY A 135 -14.32 18.18 31.49
CA GLY A 135 -15.78 18.20 31.30
C GLY A 135 -16.35 19.57 30.92
N SER A 136 -15.78 20.66 31.46
CA SER A 136 -16.19 22.02 31.09
C SER A 136 -15.77 22.42 29.67
N GLU A 137 -14.58 21.99 29.22
CA GLU A 137 -14.10 22.20 27.86
C GLU A 137 -14.94 21.42 26.84
N VAL A 138 -15.33 20.17 27.16
CA VAL A 138 -16.23 19.37 26.33
C VAL A 138 -17.61 20.02 26.23
N ALA A 139 -18.18 20.45 27.35
CA ALA A 139 -19.49 21.12 27.37
C ALA A 139 -19.47 22.43 26.57
N TRP A 140 -18.39 23.21 26.69
CA TRP A 140 -18.19 24.42 25.90
C TRP A 140 -18.07 24.13 24.41
N LEU A 141 -17.29 23.11 24.02
CA LEU A 141 -17.16 22.69 22.62
C LEU A 141 -18.50 22.22 22.05
N MET A 142 -19.29 21.47 22.83
CA MET A 142 -20.63 21.05 22.42
C MET A 142 -21.55 22.25 22.17
N GLY A 143 -21.60 23.21 23.11
CA GLY A 143 -22.39 24.44 22.93
C GLY A 143 -21.94 25.22 21.68
N LEU A 144 -20.64 25.44 21.53
CA LEU A 144 -20.06 26.17 20.39
C LEU A 144 -20.44 25.53 19.04
N THR A 145 -20.45 24.20 18.97
CA THR A 145 -20.72 23.48 17.71
C THR A 145 -22.22 23.41 17.39
N LEU A 146 -23.07 23.28 18.40
CA LEU A 146 -24.53 23.32 18.23
C LEU A 146 -25.00 24.74 17.85
N ASP A 147 -24.47 25.77 18.50
CA ASP A 147 -24.80 27.17 18.16
C ASP A 147 -24.38 27.54 16.72
N ALA A 148 -23.39 26.83 16.18
CA ALA A 148 -22.89 27.00 14.82
C ALA A 148 -23.52 26.05 13.79
N GLU A 149 -24.54 25.26 14.14
CA GLU A 149 -25.14 24.22 13.29
C GLU A 149 -25.49 24.75 11.88
N SER A 150 -26.17 25.89 11.80
CA SER A 150 -26.58 26.52 10.53
C SER A 150 -25.43 26.99 9.64
N ARG A 151 -24.19 27.03 10.15
CA ARG A 151 -23.00 27.49 9.44
C ARG A 151 -22.16 26.34 8.86
N PHE A 152 -22.53 25.10 9.15
CA PHE A 152 -21.88 23.94 8.54
C PHE A 152 -22.17 23.89 7.04
N VAL A 153 -21.13 23.63 6.25
CA VAL A 153 -21.22 23.51 4.79
C VAL A 153 -20.68 22.16 4.34
N PRO A 154 -21.07 21.63 3.16
CA PRO A 154 -20.47 20.40 2.63
C PRO A 154 -18.95 20.49 2.56
N ALA A 155 -18.26 19.49 3.12
CA ALA A 155 -16.82 19.40 3.05
C ALA A 155 -16.36 19.09 1.62
N ARG A 156 -15.28 19.71 1.17
CA ARG A 156 -14.69 19.49 -0.16
C ARG A 156 -13.29 18.90 -0.03
N VAL A 157 -12.89 18.14 -1.05
CA VAL A 157 -11.51 17.68 -1.22
C VAL A 157 -10.78 18.60 -2.20
N SER A 158 -9.45 18.71 -2.07
CA SER A 158 -8.62 19.66 -2.83
C SER A 158 -8.65 19.42 -4.34
N ASP A 159 -8.94 18.20 -4.79
CA ASP A 159 -9.08 17.83 -6.21
C ASP A 159 -10.53 17.84 -6.71
N ASN A 160 -11.48 18.30 -5.89
CA ASN A 160 -12.91 18.43 -6.18
C ASN A 160 -13.56 17.15 -6.75
N LYS A 161 -13.02 15.97 -6.43
CA LYS A 161 -13.65 14.70 -6.78
C LYS A 161 -14.97 14.54 -6.04
N GLU A 162 -16.06 14.48 -6.81
CA GLU A 162 -17.38 14.12 -6.30
C GLU A 162 -17.33 12.71 -5.68
N ASP A 163 -18.16 12.47 -4.66
CA ASP A 163 -18.26 11.20 -3.92
C ASP A 163 -16.94 10.70 -3.27
N TYR A 164 -15.98 11.58 -3.01
CA TYR A 164 -14.76 11.20 -2.30
C TYR A 164 -14.86 11.40 -0.78
N ARG A 165 -15.61 12.42 -0.38
CA ARG A 165 -15.91 12.76 1.02
C ARG A 165 -17.37 13.19 1.14
N HIS A 166 -18.06 12.60 2.10
CA HIS A 166 -19.42 12.98 2.49
C HIS A 166 -19.41 13.34 3.97
N SER A 167 -19.39 14.64 4.27
CA SER A 167 -19.46 15.20 5.63
C SER A 167 -19.74 16.69 5.56
N LEU A 168 -20.06 17.31 6.70
CA LEU A 168 -20.13 18.76 6.82
C LEU A 168 -18.87 19.30 7.51
N MET A 169 -18.51 20.55 7.20
CA MET A 169 -17.39 21.24 7.83
C MET A 169 -17.76 22.63 8.32
N LEU A 170 -17.05 23.04 9.37
CA LEU A 170 -17.04 24.39 9.90
C LEU A 170 -15.58 24.80 10.11
N THR A 171 -15.21 25.97 9.59
CA THR A 171 -13.93 26.60 9.92
C THR A 171 -13.89 26.86 11.43
N ALA A 172 -12.90 26.30 12.11
CA ALA A 172 -12.80 26.43 13.55
C ALA A 172 -12.69 27.91 13.98
N PRO A 173 -13.48 28.37 14.95
CA PRO A 173 -13.28 29.68 15.57
C PRO A 173 -11.90 29.77 16.25
N ASP A 174 -11.32 30.96 16.33
CA ASP A 174 -9.95 31.10 16.84
C ASP A 174 -9.77 30.65 18.30
N ALA A 175 -10.79 30.83 19.14
CA ALA A 175 -10.78 30.32 20.52
C ALA A 175 -10.64 28.78 20.55
N LEU A 176 -11.30 28.08 19.62
CA LEU A 176 -11.20 26.63 19.51
C LEU A 176 -9.81 26.21 19.02
N LYS A 177 -9.27 26.93 18.02
CA LYS A 177 -7.90 26.70 17.55
C LYS A 177 -6.90 26.84 18.69
N GLN A 178 -6.99 27.94 19.45
CA GLN A 178 -6.08 28.23 20.57
C GLN A 178 -6.13 27.14 21.65
N LEU A 179 -7.33 26.68 22.02
CA LEU A 179 -7.49 25.57 22.97
C LEU A 179 -6.76 24.31 22.48
N PHE A 180 -7.03 23.88 21.25
CA PHE A 180 -6.42 22.67 20.71
C PHE A 180 -4.92 22.80 20.50
N VAL A 181 -4.42 23.94 20.01
CA VAL A 181 -2.97 24.19 19.91
C VAL A 181 -2.30 24.04 21.27
N SER A 182 -2.87 24.64 22.33
CA SER A 182 -2.33 24.53 23.68
C SER A 182 -2.31 23.08 24.17
N LYS A 183 -3.42 22.35 24.00
CA LYS A 183 -3.56 20.96 24.48
C LYS A 183 -2.64 20.00 23.72
N ILE A 184 -2.58 20.14 22.40
CA ILE A 184 -1.71 19.34 21.53
C ILE A 184 -0.25 19.57 21.87
N ASN A 185 0.19 20.83 21.99
CA ASN A 185 1.57 21.15 22.38
C ASN A 185 1.95 20.53 23.73
N GLY A 186 1.01 20.50 24.70
CA GLY A 186 1.22 19.83 25.98
C GLY A 186 1.39 18.31 25.87
N ALA A 187 0.71 17.67 24.91
CA ALA A 187 0.78 16.22 24.68
C ALA A 187 1.98 15.79 23.80
N MET A 188 2.51 16.69 22.96
CA MET A 188 3.56 16.36 21.99
C MET A 188 4.81 15.69 22.58
N PRO A 189 5.35 16.09 23.75
CA PRO A 189 6.52 15.43 24.34
C PRO A 189 6.34 13.92 24.56
N GLU A 190 5.12 13.48 24.84
CA GLU A 190 4.78 12.07 25.06
C GLU A 190 4.36 11.35 23.77
N VAL A 191 3.63 12.05 22.90
CA VAL A 191 3.05 11.47 21.67
C VAL A 191 4.10 11.27 20.56
N MET A 192 4.99 12.24 20.34
CA MET A 192 5.94 12.20 19.21
C MET A 192 6.86 10.95 19.22
N PRO A 193 7.44 10.52 20.36
CA PRO A 193 8.24 9.29 20.40
C PRO A 193 7.43 8.04 20.04
N GLN A 194 6.17 7.96 20.48
CA GLN A 194 5.29 6.82 20.20
C GLN A 194 4.93 6.74 18.72
N LEU A 195 4.72 7.89 18.07
CA LEU A 195 4.51 7.99 16.63
C LEU A 195 5.80 7.80 15.82
N ARG A 196 6.96 7.60 16.47
CA ARG A 196 8.27 7.50 15.82
C ARG A 196 8.61 8.72 14.97
N LEU A 197 8.11 9.88 15.37
CA LEU A 197 8.39 11.14 14.71
C LEU A 197 9.73 11.69 15.19
N GLY A 198 10.56 12.15 14.24
CA GLY A 198 11.74 12.93 14.55
C GLY A 198 11.38 14.28 15.17
N ARG A 199 12.37 14.98 15.71
CA ARG A 199 12.18 16.36 16.17
C ARG A 199 12.03 17.29 14.96
N PHE A 200 11.02 18.15 14.99
CA PHE A 200 10.82 19.21 14.00
C PHE A 200 10.23 20.45 14.68
N ALA A 201 10.43 21.61 14.06
CA ALA A 201 9.75 22.83 14.49
C ALA A 201 8.30 22.78 13.96
N VAL A 202 7.32 22.89 14.87
CA VAL A 202 5.92 23.00 14.49
C VAL A 202 5.69 24.40 13.91
N GLY A 203 5.39 24.47 12.61
CA GLY A 203 5.10 25.75 11.94
C GLY A 203 3.67 26.23 12.17
N ALA A 204 2.70 25.34 11.97
CA ALA A 204 1.28 25.60 12.15
C ALA A 204 0.55 24.32 12.58
N ILE A 205 -0.58 24.50 13.26
CA ILE A 205 -1.54 23.44 13.57
C ILE A 205 -2.88 23.88 12.97
N ASP A 206 -3.30 23.19 11.91
CA ASP A 206 -4.60 23.42 11.29
C ASP A 206 -5.70 22.84 12.18
N CYS A 207 -6.84 23.54 12.27
CA CYS A 207 -7.98 23.07 13.03
C CYS A 207 -9.28 23.34 12.25
N GLN A 208 -10.06 22.27 12.10
CA GLN A 208 -11.34 22.25 11.42
C GLN A 208 -12.31 21.43 12.27
N VAL A 209 -13.59 21.81 12.28
CA VAL A 209 -14.65 20.98 12.85
C VAL A 209 -15.34 20.26 11.70
N THR A 210 -15.50 18.95 11.84
CA THR A 210 -16.24 18.11 10.88
C THR A 210 -17.43 17.49 11.59
N ALA A 211 -18.62 17.61 10.99
CA ALA A 211 -19.81 16.90 11.44
C ALA A 211 -20.11 15.75 10.47
N SER A 212 -20.10 14.53 11.00
CA SER A 212 -20.49 13.32 10.30
C SER A 212 -21.95 13.00 10.62
N VAL A 213 -22.81 13.09 9.61
CA VAL A 213 -24.21 12.68 9.66
C VAL A 213 -24.39 11.25 9.12
N ASP A 214 -25.61 10.73 9.11
CA ASP A 214 -25.89 9.40 8.56
C ASP A 214 -25.35 9.24 7.13
N GLY A 215 -24.71 8.10 6.86
CA GLY A 215 -24.04 7.84 5.58
C GLY A 215 -22.79 8.68 5.28
N SER A 216 -22.24 9.40 6.26
CA SER A 216 -20.96 10.12 6.07
C SER A 216 -19.78 9.16 5.92
N TYR A 217 -18.83 9.52 5.07
CA TYR A 217 -17.59 8.76 4.86
C TYR A 217 -16.48 9.66 4.31
N PHE A 218 -15.25 9.15 4.40
CA PHE A 218 -14.10 9.70 3.68
C PHE A 218 -13.26 8.53 3.17
N LYS A 219 -13.06 8.43 1.86
CA LYS A 219 -12.28 7.35 1.24
C LYS A 219 -10.82 7.38 1.69
N ALA A 220 -10.11 6.26 1.57
CA ALA A 220 -8.69 6.14 1.94
C ALA A 220 -7.84 7.20 1.22
N HIS A 221 -7.03 7.94 1.99
CA HIS A 221 -6.19 9.06 1.54
C HIS A 221 -5.00 9.26 2.50
N THR A 222 -4.08 10.15 2.11
CA THR A 222 -2.99 10.67 2.96
C THR A 222 -3.21 12.15 3.23
N ASP A 223 -2.88 12.62 4.43
CA ASP A 223 -2.99 14.04 4.80
C ASP A 223 -1.74 14.86 4.46
N ALA A 224 -0.63 14.20 4.11
CA ALA A 224 0.67 14.79 3.89
C ALA A 224 0.77 15.82 2.75
N GLY A 225 -0.32 16.04 1.99
CA GLY A 225 -0.41 17.04 0.93
C GLY A 225 0.59 16.78 -0.22
N ALA A 226 0.12 16.25 -1.34
CA ALA A 226 1.02 15.85 -2.44
C ALA A 226 1.87 17.02 -3.01
N ASN A 227 1.36 18.27 -2.92
CA ASN A 227 1.95 19.46 -3.55
C ASN A 227 2.04 20.67 -2.59
N GLU A 228 2.06 20.46 -1.28
CA GLU A 228 2.13 21.57 -0.31
C GLU A 228 3.59 21.96 -0.01
N THR A 229 3.88 23.28 0.01
CA THR A 229 5.20 23.83 0.38
C THR A 229 5.61 23.45 1.80
N TYR A 230 4.63 23.23 2.68
CA TYR A 230 4.80 22.72 4.03
C TYR A 230 4.07 21.39 4.13
N LYS A 231 4.81 20.30 4.37
CA LYS A 231 4.20 18.97 4.51
C LYS A 231 3.72 18.76 5.94
N ARG A 232 2.44 18.40 6.09
CA ARG A 232 1.91 17.91 7.37
C ARG A 232 2.73 16.70 7.82
N GLN A 233 3.26 16.74 9.04
CA GLN A 233 4.06 15.64 9.60
C GLN A 233 3.20 14.61 10.33
N PHE A 234 2.13 15.08 10.98
CA PHE A 234 1.17 14.24 11.69
C PHE A 234 -0.23 14.83 11.59
N THR A 235 -1.22 13.97 11.78
CA THR A 235 -2.63 14.33 11.87
C THR A 235 -3.12 14.05 13.28
N TYR A 236 -4.10 14.85 13.72
CA TYR A 236 -4.90 14.53 14.88
C TYR A 236 -6.39 14.55 14.54
N VAL A 237 -7.17 13.70 15.21
CA VAL A 237 -8.64 13.71 15.15
C VAL A 237 -9.17 13.64 16.57
N TYR A 238 -9.90 14.67 16.99
CA TYR A 238 -10.57 14.69 18.29
C TYR A 238 -12.05 14.35 18.12
N TYR A 239 -12.50 13.30 18.81
CA TYR A 239 -13.87 12.81 18.79
C TYR A 239 -14.64 13.31 20.00
N PHE A 240 -15.82 13.85 19.72
CA PHE A 240 -16.81 14.23 20.71
C PHE A 240 -18.20 14.02 20.10
N ASN A 241 -19.17 13.72 20.95
CA ASN A 241 -20.53 13.38 20.58
C ASN A 241 -21.43 13.58 21.80
N ARG A 242 -22.73 13.70 21.57
CA ARG A 242 -23.70 13.63 22.66
C ARG A 242 -23.61 12.27 23.36
N GLU A 243 -23.72 12.26 24.68
CA GLU A 243 -23.89 11.04 25.47
C GLU A 243 -25.36 10.86 25.88
N PRO A 244 -25.92 9.63 25.81
CA PRO A 244 -25.28 8.41 25.30
C PRO A 244 -25.02 8.47 23.78
N LYS A 245 -24.01 7.71 23.32
CA LYS A 245 -23.62 7.63 21.90
C LYS A 245 -24.83 7.23 21.06
N GLY A 246 -25.24 8.12 20.15
CA GLY A 246 -26.44 7.96 19.32
C GLY A 246 -26.21 7.38 17.93
N PHE A 247 -25.03 6.82 17.65
CA PHE A 247 -24.65 6.35 16.32
C PHE A 247 -23.84 5.05 16.39
N THR A 248 -23.80 4.32 15.28
CA THR A 248 -22.92 3.17 15.04
C THR A 248 -21.97 3.48 13.89
N GLY A 249 -20.87 2.73 13.77
CA GLY A 249 -19.85 3.02 12.78
C GLY A 249 -19.05 4.29 13.10
N GLY A 250 -18.48 4.87 12.04
CA GLY A 250 -17.64 6.08 12.13
C GLY A 250 -16.20 5.80 12.56
N GLU A 251 -15.76 4.55 12.47
CA GLU A 251 -14.39 4.16 12.81
C GLU A 251 -13.38 4.76 11.84
N LEU A 252 -12.25 5.19 12.39
CA LEU A 252 -11.08 5.55 11.59
C LEU A 252 -10.27 4.29 11.28
N ARG A 253 -10.00 4.06 10.00
CA ARG A 253 -9.12 2.98 9.55
C ARG A 253 -7.76 3.55 9.20
N ILE A 254 -6.72 3.07 9.88
CA ILE A 254 -5.32 3.35 9.56
C ILE A 254 -4.77 2.15 8.82
N TYR A 255 -4.60 2.29 7.51
CA TYR A 255 -4.12 1.22 6.64
C TYR A 255 -2.66 0.91 6.91
N ASP A 256 -2.33 -0.37 6.93
CA ASP A 256 -0.95 -0.83 7.03
C ASP A 256 -0.29 -0.82 5.64
N ASP A 257 1.02 -0.62 5.60
CA ASP A 257 1.81 -0.80 4.38
C ASP A 257 2.50 -2.16 4.36
N ALA A 258 2.97 -2.58 3.21
CA ALA A 258 3.93 -3.66 3.06
C ALA A 258 5.23 -3.13 2.47
N ILE A 259 6.37 -3.62 2.95
CA ILE A 259 7.65 -3.35 2.29
C ILE A 259 7.79 -4.30 1.10
N ARG A 260 7.86 -3.75 -0.12
CA ARG A 260 8.18 -4.46 -1.35
C ARG A 260 9.29 -3.74 -2.08
N ASN A 261 10.40 -4.43 -2.34
CA ASN A 261 11.61 -3.85 -2.96
C ASN A 261 12.12 -2.58 -2.25
N GLY A 262 12.06 -2.56 -0.91
CA GLY A 262 12.49 -1.42 -0.10
C GLY A 262 11.56 -0.20 -0.14
N LYS A 263 10.38 -0.31 -0.77
CA LYS A 263 9.35 0.75 -0.80
C LYS A 263 8.10 0.31 -0.04
N LEU A 264 7.43 1.28 0.57
CA LEU A 264 6.09 1.08 1.14
C LEU A 264 5.07 0.94 0.00
N VAL A 265 4.18 -0.02 0.13
CA VAL A 265 3.09 -0.29 -0.80
C VAL A 265 1.82 -0.51 0.02
N ALA A 266 0.75 0.18 -0.36
CA ALA A 266 -0.55 0.07 0.30
C ALA A 266 -1.04 -1.38 0.36
N THR A 267 -1.74 -1.71 1.44
CA THR A 267 -2.38 -3.01 1.65
C THR A 267 -3.86 -2.84 1.98
N ASP A 268 -4.61 -3.94 1.96
CA ASP A 268 -6.00 -3.97 2.42
C ASP A 268 -6.12 -4.21 3.94
N SER A 269 -4.99 -4.40 4.64
CA SER A 269 -4.94 -4.55 6.09
C SER A 269 -4.98 -3.17 6.74
N TYR A 270 -5.69 -3.06 7.86
CA TYR A 270 -5.83 -1.81 8.61
C TYR A 270 -6.01 -2.05 10.10
N GLN A 271 -5.74 -1.02 10.87
CA GLN A 271 -6.12 -0.86 12.27
C GLN A 271 -7.43 -0.08 12.34
N THR A 272 -8.38 -0.54 13.16
CA THR A 272 -9.65 0.15 13.40
C THR A 272 -9.56 0.93 14.71
N ILE A 273 -9.85 2.22 14.65
CA ILE A 273 -9.86 3.12 15.81
C ILE A 273 -11.29 3.60 16.04
N GLU A 274 -11.83 3.27 17.22
CA GLU A 274 -13.19 3.69 17.58
C GLU A 274 -13.25 5.21 17.87
N PRO A 275 -14.32 5.90 17.40
CA PRO A 275 -14.54 7.31 17.70
C PRO A 275 -15.10 7.45 19.12
N ARG A 276 -14.23 7.30 20.12
CA ARG A 276 -14.60 7.35 21.54
C ARG A 276 -14.84 8.79 21.97
N HIS A 277 -15.90 9.02 22.73
CA HIS A 277 -16.22 10.35 23.24
C HIS A 277 -15.05 10.93 24.04
N ASN A 278 -14.76 12.22 23.84
CA ASN A 278 -13.67 12.94 24.52
C ASN A 278 -12.31 12.24 24.36
N SER A 279 -12.02 11.75 23.15
CA SER A 279 -10.73 11.15 22.82
C SER A 279 -10.06 11.86 21.65
N ILE A 280 -8.74 11.99 21.70
CA ILE A 280 -7.93 12.47 20.58
C ILE A 280 -7.08 11.31 20.05
N VAL A 281 -7.01 11.18 18.73
CA VAL A 281 -6.17 10.21 18.02
C VAL A 281 -5.09 10.98 17.29
N PHE A 282 -3.85 10.51 17.37
CA PHE A 282 -2.71 10.99 16.59
C PHE A 282 -2.11 9.88 15.74
N PHE A 283 -1.71 10.22 14.52
CA PHE A 283 -1.04 9.31 13.57
C PHE A 283 -0.18 10.11 12.58
N GLN A 284 0.74 9.45 11.87
CA GLN A 284 1.54 10.11 10.84
C GLN A 284 0.65 10.55 9.66
N ALA A 285 0.95 11.70 9.05
CA ALA A 285 0.12 12.24 7.98
C ALA A 285 0.36 11.56 6.61
N ALA A 286 1.47 10.84 6.46
CA ALA A 286 1.94 10.24 5.22
C ALA A 286 1.72 8.72 5.20
#